data_AF-A0A293LRL5-F1
#
_entry.id   AF-A0A293LRL5-F1
#
_cell.length_a   1.000
_cell.length_b   1.000
_cell.length_c   1.000
_cell.angle_alpha   90.00
_cell.angle_beta   90.00
_cell.angle_gamma   90.00
#
_symmetry.space_group_name_H-M   'P 1'
#
loop_
_entity.id
_entity.type
_entity.pdbx_description
1 polymer ?
#
loop_
_entity_poly.entity_id
_entity_poly.type
_entity_poly.pdbx_seq_one_letter_code
_entity_poly.pdbx_strand_id
1 'polypeptide(L)'
;MLMTEDPQLETVTTPFGKVTYIQIVGVCAEELKAAQQWNGRGFVQLMQQVKGAGGPWLVTDMRRGETVFELEPGIQEAVDRGIETEGSDLSGVSARLCWSEEFPCSQEMGDVKRGMERIETLAEDGICSSPPHGPSKQMSDTIGGLDKSGSGREIRVASRKASFDSDGSDPAETRELMQTRWLDAVHLQLNLEAGLLFPLVLRGRLKHGRHFTFKSSVDCAAVTFVVPSVIGAFASSEHPYAVQGSWLQVLLTEDFLVEMTADMEALSCAEGLTLPKTYSWRERKMSITLVPEEL
;
A
#
# COMPACT_ATOMS: atom_id res chain seq x y z
N MET A 1 -18.44 1.57 3.59
CA MET A 1 -19.19 1.14 4.79
C MET A 1 -18.20 0.73 5.86
N LEU A 2 -18.54 0.94 7.13
CA LEU A 2 -17.79 0.42 8.28
C LEU A 2 -18.60 -0.67 8.99
N MET A 3 -17.92 -1.44 9.83
CA MET A 3 -18.51 -2.54 10.61
C MET A 3 -18.14 -2.36 12.08
N THR A 4 -19.11 -2.51 12.97
CA THR A 4 -18.93 -2.43 14.43
C THR A 4 -19.86 -3.40 15.14
N GLU A 5 -19.59 -3.73 16.40
CA GLU A 5 -20.54 -4.48 17.23
C GLU A 5 -21.84 -3.67 17.40
N ASP A 6 -22.98 -4.36 17.33
CA ASP A 6 -24.28 -3.76 17.55
C ASP A 6 -24.42 -3.27 19.01
N PRO A 7 -24.84 -2.03 19.26
CA PRO A 7 -24.89 -1.45 20.60
C PRO A 7 -26.03 -2.00 21.47
N GLN A 8 -26.99 -2.74 20.89
CA GLN A 8 -28.15 -3.28 21.60
C GLN A 8 -28.12 -4.81 21.68
N LEU A 9 -27.56 -5.48 20.69
CA LEU A 9 -27.59 -6.94 20.59
C LEU A 9 -26.31 -7.58 21.16
N GLU A 10 -26.43 -8.16 22.35
CA GLU A 10 -25.34 -8.90 22.98
C GLU A 10 -25.03 -10.23 22.26
N THR A 11 -23.84 -10.77 22.53
CA THR A 11 -23.45 -12.08 22.02
C THR A 11 -24.32 -13.18 22.61
N VAL A 12 -25.03 -13.93 21.75
CA VAL A 12 -25.90 -15.03 22.19
C VAL A 12 -25.16 -16.36 22.08
N THR A 13 -25.26 -17.19 23.12
CA THR A 13 -24.77 -18.58 23.06
C THR A 13 -25.88 -19.50 22.56
N THR A 14 -25.59 -20.25 21.51
CA THR A 14 -26.49 -21.24 20.90
C THR A 14 -25.91 -22.64 21.04
N PRO A 15 -26.69 -23.71 20.79
CA PRO A 15 -26.16 -25.09 20.74
C PRO A 15 -25.03 -25.30 19.73
N PHE A 16 -24.86 -24.40 18.76
CA PHE A 16 -23.86 -24.48 17.69
C PHE A 16 -22.70 -23.50 17.84
N GLY A 17 -22.65 -22.75 18.95
CA GLY A 17 -21.61 -21.75 19.21
C GLY A 17 -22.18 -20.37 19.51
N LYS A 18 -21.29 -19.38 19.54
CA LYS A 18 -21.62 -17.98 19.86
C LYS A 18 -22.01 -17.21 18.60
N VAL A 19 -23.00 -16.34 18.72
CA VAL A 19 -23.45 -15.43 17.66
C VAL A 19 -23.26 -14.00 18.15
N THR A 20 -22.37 -13.26 17.48
CA THR A 20 -22.17 -11.81 17.66
C THR A 20 -22.93 -11.07 16.56
N TYR A 21 -23.43 -9.87 16.88
CA TYR A 21 -24.15 -9.03 15.92
C TYR A 21 -23.26 -7.89 15.49
N ILE A 22 -23.04 -7.78 14.17
CA ILE A 22 -22.21 -6.75 13.56
C ILE A 22 -23.12 -5.79 12.80
N GLN A 23 -23.16 -4.54 13.26
CA GLN A 23 -23.86 -3.45 12.60
C GLN A 23 -23.04 -2.92 11.42
N ILE A 24 -23.73 -2.69 10.31
CA ILE A 24 -23.19 -1.99 9.15
C ILE A 24 -23.47 -0.50 9.32
N VAL A 25 -22.44 0.32 9.14
CA VAL A 25 -22.54 1.79 9.22
C VAL A 25 -22.21 2.39 7.85
N GLY A 26 -23.18 3.13 7.28
CA GLY A 26 -22.98 3.90 6.07
C GLY A 26 -22.08 5.10 6.33
N VAL A 27 -21.09 5.29 5.46
CA VAL A 27 -20.07 6.35 5.56
C VAL A 27 -19.79 6.94 4.18
N CYS A 28 -19.30 8.18 4.16
CA CYS A 28 -18.78 8.85 2.97
C CYS A 28 -17.41 8.27 2.58
N ALA A 29 -16.91 8.64 1.39
CA ALA A 29 -15.64 8.12 0.87
C ALA A 29 -14.44 8.60 1.70
N GLU A 30 -14.48 9.87 2.13
CA GLU A 30 -13.48 10.54 2.95
C GLU A 30 -13.39 9.89 4.33
N GLU A 31 -14.55 9.55 4.91
CA GLU A 31 -14.67 8.86 6.20
C GLU A 31 -14.10 7.46 6.13
N LEU A 32 -14.40 6.72 5.05
CA LEU A 32 -13.81 5.41 4.81
C LEU A 32 -12.28 5.51 4.67
N LYS A 33 -11.79 6.52 3.93
CA LYS A 33 -10.35 6.75 3.76
C LYS A 33 -9.67 7.03 5.10
N ALA A 34 -10.24 7.90 5.94
CA ALA A 34 -9.69 8.17 7.26
C ALA A 34 -9.69 6.94 8.19
N ALA A 35 -10.77 6.15 8.16
CA ALA A 35 -10.85 4.89 8.92
C ALA A 35 -9.81 3.86 8.45
N GLN A 36 -9.53 3.81 7.14
CA GLN A 36 -8.48 2.95 6.57
C GLN A 36 -7.07 3.42 6.96
N GLN A 37 -6.83 4.74 6.96
CA GLN A 37 -5.54 5.32 7.30
C GLN A 37 -5.24 5.25 8.80
N TRP A 38 -6.21 5.43 9.68
CA TRP A 38 -6.03 5.27 11.12
C TRP A 38 -6.37 3.85 11.58
N ASN A 39 -7.58 3.67 12.11
CA ASN A 39 -8.19 2.37 12.35
C ASN A 39 -9.72 2.52 12.44
N GLY A 40 -10.46 1.48 12.06
CA GLY A 40 -11.92 1.53 12.01
C GLY A 40 -12.57 1.75 13.38
N ARG A 41 -11.99 1.20 14.45
CA ARG A 41 -12.54 1.29 15.81
C ARG A 41 -12.50 2.72 16.35
N GLY A 42 -11.34 3.37 16.26
CA GLY A 42 -11.13 4.74 16.69
C GLY A 42 -11.99 5.71 15.89
N PHE A 43 -12.07 5.51 14.57
CA PHE A 43 -12.93 6.34 13.72
C PHE A 43 -14.41 6.20 14.07
N VAL A 44 -14.89 4.97 14.30
CA VAL A 44 -16.27 4.72 14.74
C VAL A 44 -16.57 5.42 16.07
N GLN A 45 -15.64 5.40 17.03
CA GLN A 45 -15.81 6.10 18.32
C GLN A 45 -15.90 7.61 18.15
N LEU A 46 -15.16 8.20 17.20
CA LEU A 46 -15.28 9.61 16.86
C LEU A 46 -16.66 9.89 16.24
N MET A 47 -17.10 9.08 15.28
CA MET A 47 -18.42 9.24 14.65
C MET A 47 -19.57 9.19 15.66
N GLN A 48 -19.49 8.36 16.69
CA GLN A 48 -20.51 8.26 17.74
C GLN A 48 -20.76 9.59 18.47
N GLN A 49 -19.76 10.48 18.51
CA GLN A 49 -19.82 11.77 19.19
C GLN A 49 -20.34 12.88 18.28
N VAL A 50 -20.33 12.69 16.95
CA VAL A 50 -20.72 13.70 15.97
C VAL A 50 -22.24 13.68 15.76
N LYS A 51 -22.88 14.81 16.07
CA LYS A 51 -24.31 15.01 15.79
C LYS A 51 -24.53 15.02 14.27
N GLY A 52 -25.52 14.27 13.79
CA GLY A 52 -25.80 14.13 12.36
C GLY A 52 -25.02 13.02 11.66
N ALA A 53 -24.05 12.38 12.32
CA ALA A 53 -23.29 11.23 11.80
C ALA A 53 -23.67 9.89 12.45
N GLY A 54 -24.92 9.77 12.91
CA GLY A 54 -25.49 8.56 13.49
C GLY A 54 -25.49 8.47 15.02
N GLY A 55 -24.69 9.29 15.70
CA GLY A 55 -24.69 9.40 17.17
C GLY A 55 -24.30 8.10 17.89
N PRO A 56 -24.67 7.93 19.17
CA PRO A 56 -24.22 6.81 19.99
C PRO A 56 -24.54 5.41 19.43
N TRP A 57 -25.58 5.30 18.62
CA TRP A 57 -26.02 4.04 18.00
C TRP A 57 -25.69 3.94 16.50
N LEU A 58 -24.97 4.93 15.94
CA LEU A 58 -24.48 4.90 14.57
C LEU A 58 -25.58 4.63 13.54
N VAL A 59 -26.76 5.24 13.76
CA VAL A 59 -27.89 5.10 12.84
C VAL A 59 -27.53 5.77 11.51
N THR A 60 -27.52 4.98 10.43
CA THR A 60 -27.17 5.50 9.11
C THR A 60 -28.32 6.32 8.53
N ASP A 61 -28.08 7.60 8.28
CA ASP A 61 -29.00 8.47 7.53
C ASP A 61 -28.54 8.59 6.07
N MET A 62 -29.30 7.98 5.16
CA MET A 62 -29.04 8.01 3.71
C MET A 62 -29.24 9.41 3.09
N ARG A 63 -29.81 10.36 3.83
CA ARG A 63 -30.01 11.75 3.39
C ARG A 63 -28.92 12.70 3.90
N ARG A 64 -27.97 12.21 4.70
CA ARG A 64 -26.85 13.01 5.18
C ARG A 64 -26.04 13.52 3.98
N GLY A 65 -25.96 14.85 3.86
CA GLY A 65 -25.27 15.53 2.75
C GLY A 65 -23.86 16.01 3.07
N GLU A 66 -23.43 15.88 4.32
CA GLU A 66 -22.14 16.38 4.83
C GLU A 66 -21.34 15.24 5.48
N THR A 67 -20.03 15.28 5.35
CA THR A 67 -19.11 14.34 6.02
C THR A 67 -18.93 14.69 7.50
N VAL A 68 -18.43 13.76 8.32
CA VAL A 68 -18.11 14.07 9.73
C VAL A 68 -17.09 15.21 9.88
N PHE A 69 -16.22 15.43 8.89
CA PHE A 69 -15.22 16.50 8.90
C PHE A 69 -15.84 17.88 8.68
N GLU A 70 -16.90 17.94 7.88
CA GLU A 70 -17.67 19.17 7.64
C GLU A 70 -18.59 19.49 8.82
N LEU A 71 -19.19 18.45 9.42
CA LEU A 71 -20.05 18.57 10.59
C LEU A 71 -19.27 19.01 11.84
N GLU A 72 -18.07 18.47 12.04
CA GLU A 72 -17.21 18.74 13.20
C GLU A 72 -15.74 18.86 12.77
N PRO A 73 -15.22 20.10 12.60
CA PRO A 73 -13.86 20.33 12.13
C PRO A 73 -12.75 19.70 13.00
N GLY A 74 -13.01 19.50 14.30
CA GLY A 74 -12.06 18.89 15.22
C GLY A 74 -11.77 17.40 14.97
N ILE A 75 -12.55 16.74 14.10
CA ILE A 75 -12.39 15.32 13.80
C ILE A 75 -11.11 15.05 13.03
N GLN A 76 -10.71 15.91 12.10
CA GLN A 76 -9.48 15.73 11.33
C GLN A 76 -8.26 15.67 12.25
N GLU A 77 -8.12 16.65 13.16
CA GLU A 77 -7.04 16.66 14.13
C GLU A 77 -7.09 15.45 15.09
N ALA A 78 -8.30 14.96 15.43
CA ALA A 78 -8.45 13.79 16.27
C ALA A 78 -7.95 12.52 15.57
N VAL A 79 -8.20 12.39 14.26
CA VAL A 79 -7.66 11.30 13.43
C VAL A 79 -6.13 11.39 13.38
N ASP A 80 -5.57 12.57 13.10
CA ASP A 80 -4.12 12.76 13.00
C ASP A 80 -3.41 12.45 14.33
N ARG A 81 -3.97 12.90 15.47
CA ARG A 81 -3.47 12.55 16.81
C ARG A 81 -3.61 11.06 17.09
N GLY A 82 -4.70 10.43 16.64
CA GLY A 82 -4.90 9.00 16.78
C GLY A 82 -3.83 8.21 16.04
N ILE A 83 -3.51 8.59 14.79
CA ILE A 83 -2.45 7.99 13.99
C ILE A 83 -1.09 8.16 14.68
N GLU A 84 -0.80 9.35 15.22
CA GLU A 84 0.47 9.64 15.88
C GLU A 84 0.68 8.82 17.18
N THR A 85 -0.41 8.51 17.90
CA THR A 85 -0.34 7.84 19.20
C THR A 85 -0.54 6.33 19.11
N GLU A 86 -1.46 5.86 18.26
CA GLU A 86 -1.83 4.45 18.13
C GLU A 86 -1.21 3.76 16.90
N GLY A 87 -0.79 4.57 15.92
CA GLY A 87 -0.36 4.11 14.61
C GLY A 87 -1.52 3.85 13.66
N SER A 88 -1.15 3.38 12.47
CA SER A 88 -2.04 3.06 11.35
C SER A 88 -2.19 1.55 11.17
N ASP A 89 -3.41 1.10 10.87
CA ASP A 89 -3.70 -0.28 10.48
C ASP A 89 -3.52 -0.53 8.97
N LEU A 90 -3.28 0.51 8.16
CA LEU A 90 -3.01 0.38 6.74
C LEU A 90 -1.64 -0.28 6.52
N SER A 91 -1.63 -1.56 6.14
CA SER A 91 -0.40 -2.33 5.93
C SER A 91 0.24 -2.13 4.57
N GLY A 92 -0.51 -1.61 3.60
CA GLY A 92 -0.02 -1.38 2.25
C GLY A 92 -1.09 -0.90 1.30
N VAL A 93 -0.66 -0.47 0.12
CA VAL A 93 -1.51 0.01 -0.97
C VAL A 93 -1.00 -0.49 -2.32
N SER A 94 -1.89 -0.53 -3.31
CA SER A 94 -1.47 -0.60 -4.70
C SER A 94 -1.10 0.79 -5.20
N ALA A 95 0.02 0.89 -5.91
CA ALA A 95 0.58 2.13 -6.42
C ALA A 95 1.22 1.92 -7.79
N ARG A 96 1.32 2.98 -8.59
CA ARG A 96 2.23 2.96 -9.75
C ARG A 96 3.64 3.16 -9.20
N LEU A 97 4.45 2.11 -9.26
CA LEU A 97 5.80 2.14 -8.73
C LEU A 97 6.75 1.33 -9.61
N CYS A 98 8.00 1.75 -9.66
CA CYS A 98 9.12 0.91 -10.07
C CYS A 98 10.33 1.19 -9.19
N TRP A 99 11.32 0.29 -9.22
CA TRP A 99 12.57 0.47 -8.50
C TRP A 99 13.75 0.00 -9.35
N SER A 100 14.92 0.60 -9.12
CA SER A 100 16.17 0.24 -9.79
C SER A 100 17.36 0.31 -8.83
N GLU A 101 18.46 -0.32 -9.25
CA GLU A 101 19.73 -0.35 -8.51
C GLU A 101 20.60 0.88 -8.79
N GLU A 102 20.21 1.68 -9.79
CA GLU A 102 20.96 2.85 -10.21
C GLU A 102 20.70 4.00 -9.23
N PHE A 103 21.70 4.35 -8.42
CA PHE A 103 21.67 5.60 -7.69
C PHE A 103 21.92 6.74 -8.68
N PRO A 104 21.07 7.78 -8.76
CA PRO A 104 21.34 8.92 -9.61
C PRO A 104 22.62 9.61 -9.11
N CYS A 105 23.75 9.26 -9.72
CA CYS A 105 25.01 9.96 -9.51
C CYS A 105 24.76 11.37 -10.02
N SER A 106 24.92 12.38 -9.15
CA SER A 106 24.77 13.77 -9.56
C SER A 106 25.69 14.05 -10.72
N GLN A 107 25.13 14.09 -11.94
CA GLN A 107 25.77 14.79 -13.03
C GLN A 107 25.87 16.23 -12.58
N GLU A 108 27.09 16.69 -12.41
CA GLU A 108 27.36 18.12 -12.49
C GLU A 108 26.64 18.65 -13.74
N MET A 109 26.03 19.83 -13.60
CA MET A 109 25.47 20.59 -14.70
C MET A 109 26.61 20.92 -15.69
N GLY A 110 26.90 20.00 -16.61
CA GLY A 110 28.06 20.05 -17.49
C GLY A 110 27.96 19.02 -18.61
N ASP A 111 27.51 19.51 -19.78
CA ASP A 111 27.70 18.90 -21.10
C ASP A 111 26.72 17.80 -21.56
N VAL A 112 25.43 18.14 -21.64
CA VAL A 112 24.45 17.43 -22.49
C VAL A 112 24.65 17.89 -23.95
N LYS A 113 25.76 17.51 -24.59
CA LYS A 113 25.95 17.55 -26.05
C LYS A 113 26.96 16.51 -26.54
N ARG A 114 26.84 15.24 -26.12
CA ARG A 114 27.60 14.16 -26.76
C ARG A 114 26.97 12.77 -26.56
N GLY A 115 25.75 12.60 -27.06
CA GLY A 115 25.08 11.29 -26.98
C GLY A 115 23.98 11.04 -28.00
N MET A 116 23.83 11.92 -29.00
CA MET A 116 22.74 11.83 -29.99
C MET A 116 23.25 11.84 -31.43
N GLU A 117 24.42 11.22 -31.65
CA GLU A 117 24.93 10.92 -32.99
C GLU A 117 25.60 9.53 -32.95
N ARG A 118 24.80 8.46 -32.91
CA ARG A 118 25.29 7.11 -33.27
C ARG A 118 24.23 6.03 -33.51
N ILE A 119 22.99 6.41 -33.80
CA ILE A 119 21.97 5.49 -34.33
C ILE A 119 21.26 6.14 -35.52
N GLU A 120 22.03 6.55 -36.52
CA GLU A 120 21.54 6.86 -37.87
C GLU A 120 22.52 6.30 -38.90
N THR A 121 22.72 4.99 -38.86
CA THR A 121 23.17 4.20 -40.01
C THR A 121 22.90 2.76 -39.65
N LEU A 122 21.87 2.18 -40.29
CA LEU A 122 21.61 0.76 -40.57
C LEU A 122 20.08 0.57 -40.64
N ALA A 123 19.47 1.18 -41.65
CA ALA A 123 18.11 0.86 -42.08
C ALA A 123 18.00 1.10 -43.59
N GLU A 124 18.66 0.25 -44.38
CA GLU A 124 18.24 -0.02 -45.76
C GLU A 124 18.38 -1.54 -46.01
N ASP A 125 17.42 -2.06 -46.78
CA ASP A 125 17.25 -3.42 -47.30
C ASP A 125 16.53 -4.47 -46.43
N GLY A 126 15.25 -4.73 -46.80
CA GLY A 126 14.59 -6.00 -46.44
C GLY A 126 13.06 -6.02 -46.49
N ILE A 127 12.49 -6.13 -47.69
CA ILE A 127 11.07 -6.40 -47.97
C ILE A 127 10.63 -7.76 -47.36
N CYS A 128 9.46 -7.84 -46.68
CA CYS A 128 8.27 -8.61 -47.15
C CYS A 128 7.24 -8.94 -46.04
N SER A 129 5.97 -8.68 -46.38
CA SER A 129 4.72 -9.40 -46.03
C SER A 129 4.18 -9.48 -44.60
N SER A 130 3.10 -8.71 -44.37
CA SER A 130 1.92 -9.05 -43.55
C SER A 130 1.15 -10.26 -44.17
N PRO A 131 0.30 -11.04 -43.43
CA PRO A 131 -1.07 -10.62 -42.99
C PRO A 131 -1.63 -11.42 -41.76
N PRO A 132 -2.94 -11.46 -41.43
CA PRO A 132 -3.94 -10.39 -41.19
C PRO A 132 -4.67 -10.51 -39.81
N HIS A 133 -5.58 -9.55 -39.58
CA HIS A 133 -6.52 -9.36 -38.46
C HIS A 133 -7.29 -10.57 -37.88
N GLY A 134 -7.65 -10.44 -36.59
CA GLY A 134 -8.81 -11.09 -35.95
C GLY A 134 -9.13 -10.44 -34.58
N PRO A 135 -10.41 -10.34 -34.15
CA PRO A 135 -10.89 -9.17 -33.40
C PRO A 135 -10.96 -9.31 -31.87
N SER A 136 -11.02 -8.12 -31.26
CA SER A 136 -11.49 -7.73 -29.93
C SER A 136 -12.39 -8.72 -29.18
N LYS A 137 -12.07 -8.96 -27.90
CA LYS A 137 -13.04 -9.40 -26.88
C LYS A 137 -12.83 -8.63 -25.58
N GLN A 138 -13.78 -7.75 -25.30
CA GLN A 138 -14.21 -7.35 -23.97
C GLN A 138 -14.65 -8.55 -23.14
N MET A 139 -14.64 -8.37 -21.81
CA MET A 139 -15.41 -9.02 -20.73
C MET A 139 -14.48 -9.46 -19.61
N SER A 140 -14.82 -9.38 -18.33
CA SER A 140 -15.90 -8.76 -17.57
C SER A 140 -15.63 -9.15 -16.11
N ASP A 141 -15.85 -8.24 -15.18
CA ASP A 141 -15.87 -8.55 -13.75
C ASP A 141 -16.87 -9.68 -13.45
N THR A 142 -16.48 -10.66 -12.63
CA THR A 142 -17.46 -11.54 -11.99
C THR A 142 -17.01 -11.96 -10.59
N ILE A 143 -17.78 -11.44 -9.64
CA ILE A 143 -17.90 -11.84 -8.24
C ILE A 143 -18.40 -13.30 -8.18
N GLY A 144 -17.64 -14.17 -7.50
CA GLY A 144 -18.02 -15.57 -7.27
C GLY A 144 -18.89 -15.73 -6.01
N GLY A 145 -20.19 -15.98 -6.22
CA GLY A 145 -21.15 -16.38 -5.20
C GLY A 145 -21.13 -17.88 -4.88
N LEU A 146 -21.65 -18.18 -3.69
CA LEU A 146 -21.92 -19.51 -3.12
C LEU A 146 -22.91 -20.32 -3.97
N ASP A 147 -22.71 -21.64 -4.03
CA ASP A 147 -23.82 -22.60 -3.90
C ASP A 147 -23.40 -23.99 -3.38
N LYS A 148 -24.31 -24.60 -2.63
CA LYS A 148 -24.18 -25.84 -1.85
C LYS A 148 -24.54 -27.09 -2.66
N SER A 149 -23.80 -28.19 -2.47
CA SER A 149 -24.40 -29.53 -2.32
C SER A 149 -23.47 -30.45 -1.53
N GLY A 150 -24.05 -31.31 -0.69
CA GLY A 150 -23.33 -32.03 0.37
C GLY A 150 -23.06 -33.51 0.12
N SER A 151 -22.16 -34.07 0.94
CA SER A 151 -22.22 -35.42 1.52
C SER A 151 -21.08 -35.58 2.52
N GLY A 152 -21.34 -36.21 3.66
CA GLY A 152 -20.52 -36.12 4.87
C GLY A 152 -19.28 -37.00 4.94
N ARG A 153 -18.33 -36.59 5.80
CA ARG A 153 -17.49 -37.48 6.61
C ARG A 153 -16.74 -36.71 7.72
N GLU A 154 -16.29 -37.46 8.72
CA GLU A 154 -16.00 -37.11 10.11
C GLU A 154 -14.75 -36.25 10.40
N ILE A 155 -14.90 -35.40 11.43
CA ILE A 155 -13.97 -34.94 12.48
C ILE A 155 -12.45 -35.00 12.21
N ARG A 156 -11.80 -33.82 12.12
CA ARG A 156 -10.48 -33.53 12.75
C ARG A 156 -10.34 -32.05 13.14
N VAL A 157 -9.82 -31.83 14.35
CA VAL A 157 -9.47 -30.55 14.96
C VAL A 157 -8.38 -29.85 14.11
N ALA A 158 -8.63 -28.61 13.65
CA ALA A 158 -7.69 -27.85 12.85
C ALA A 158 -7.10 -26.66 13.63
N SER A 159 -5.82 -26.82 13.99
CA SER A 159 -4.90 -25.73 14.35
C SER A 159 -4.77 -24.74 13.21
N ARG A 160 -4.57 -23.47 13.58
CA ARG A 160 -4.19 -22.35 12.71
C ARG A 160 -3.03 -22.76 11.79
N LYS A 161 -3.23 -22.70 10.48
CA LYS A 161 -2.17 -22.66 9.48
C LYS A 161 -2.65 -21.85 8.27
N ALA A 162 -1.85 -20.86 7.90
CA ALA A 162 -1.93 -20.19 6.62
C ALA A 162 -1.64 -21.21 5.51
N SER A 163 -2.47 -21.21 4.46
CA SER A 163 -2.23 -22.00 3.26
C SER A 163 -2.55 -21.13 2.05
N PHE A 164 -1.49 -20.64 1.42
CA PHE A 164 -1.50 -20.11 0.07
C PHE A 164 -0.70 -21.09 -0.77
N ASP A 165 -1.30 -22.26 -1.07
CA ASP A 165 -0.74 -23.19 -2.04
C ASP A 165 -1.59 -23.07 -3.31
N SER A 166 -1.08 -22.33 -4.30
CA SER A 166 -1.54 -22.44 -5.69
C SER A 166 -0.73 -23.54 -6.37
N ASP A 167 -1.44 -24.56 -6.81
CA ASP A 167 -0.95 -25.67 -7.62
C ASP A 167 -0.68 -25.16 -9.05
N GLY A 168 0.58 -25.26 -9.50
CA GLY A 168 0.96 -25.01 -10.90
C GLY A 168 1.96 -23.89 -11.18
N SER A 169 3.09 -23.78 -10.46
CA SER A 169 4.22 -22.92 -10.88
C SER A 169 5.38 -23.73 -11.46
N ASP A 170 6.01 -23.17 -12.50
CA ASP A 170 7.20 -23.70 -13.18
C ASP A 170 8.38 -23.74 -12.19
N PRO A 171 9.11 -24.87 -12.02
CA PRO A 171 10.20 -25.01 -11.05
C PRO A 171 11.35 -23.99 -11.22
N ALA A 172 11.42 -23.27 -12.33
CA ALA A 172 12.35 -22.15 -12.54
C ALA A 172 11.93 -20.89 -11.76
N GLU A 173 10.64 -20.52 -11.76
CA GLU A 173 10.13 -19.36 -11.00
C GLU A 173 10.20 -19.61 -9.49
N THR A 174 10.00 -20.86 -9.05
CA THR A 174 10.11 -21.22 -7.64
C THR A 174 11.53 -21.11 -7.08
N ARG A 175 12.56 -21.18 -7.94
CA ARG A 175 13.97 -21.05 -7.52
C ARG A 175 14.40 -19.61 -7.28
N GLU A 176 13.90 -18.65 -8.05
CA GLU A 176 14.19 -17.21 -7.84
C GLU A 176 13.52 -16.66 -6.57
N LEU A 177 12.39 -17.25 -6.16
CA LEU A 177 11.70 -16.90 -4.90
C LEU A 177 12.45 -17.33 -3.63
N MET A 178 13.53 -18.10 -3.73
CA MET A 178 14.30 -18.58 -2.57
C MET A 178 15.66 -17.91 -2.36
N GLN A 179 16.20 -17.20 -3.35
CA GLN A 179 17.51 -16.56 -3.22
C GLN A 179 17.37 -15.06 -2.95
N THR A 180 17.74 -14.64 -1.75
CA THR A 180 17.88 -13.22 -1.44
C THR A 180 19.11 -12.64 -2.12
N ARG A 181 18.92 -11.57 -2.88
CA ARG A 181 19.99 -10.72 -3.43
C ARG A 181 20.04 -9.40 -2.67
N TRP A 182 21.24 -8.88 -2.47
CA TRP A 182 21.48 -7.64 -1.72
C TRP A 182 21.81 -6.52 -2.71
N LEU A 183 21.29 -5.32 -2.47
CA LEU A 183 21.58 -4.16 -3.30
C LEU A 183 22.48 -3.19 -2.56
N ASP A 184 23.43 -2.58 -3.28
CA ASP A 184 24.24 -1.51 -2.72
C ASP A 184 23.48 -0.18 -2.66
N ALA A 185 22.53 0.04 -3.56
CA ALA A 185 21.77 1.25 -3.69
C ALA A 185 20.36 0.98 -4.22
N VAL A 186 19.44 1.90 -3.97
CA VAL A 186 18.07 1.81 -4.48
C VAL A 186 17.51 3.16 -4.90
N HIS A 187 16.86 3.18 -6.06
CA HIS A 187 16.05 4.29 -6.53
C HIS A 187 14.61 3.82 -6.67
N LEU A 188 13.68 4.47 -5.97
CA LEU A 188 12.25 4.22 -6.09
C LEU A 188 11.61 5.34 -6.92
N GLN A 189 10.73 4.99 -7.84
CA GLN A 189 9.86 5.95 -8.52
C GLN A 189 8.42 5.59 -8.21
N LEU A 190 7.64 6.56 -7.70
CA LEU A 190 6.24 6.37 -7.32
C LEU A 190 5.39 7.50 -7.88
N ASN A 191 4.13 7.21 -8.24
CA ASN A 191 3.18 8.29 -8.55
C ASN A 191 2.91 9.18 -7.32
N LEU A 192 2.43 10.39 -7.57
CA LEU A 192 2.15 11.37 -6.53
C LEU A 192 1.21 10.83 -5.44
N GLU A 193 0.14 10.11 -5.81
CA GLU A 193 -0.82 9.54 -4.85
C GLU A 193 -0.13 8.65 -3.80
N ALA A 194 0.76 7.76 -4.24
CA ALA A 194 1.55 6.92 -3.35
C ALA A 194 2.59 7.72 -2.56
N GLY A 195 3.19 8.74 -3.19
CA GLY A 195 4.10 9.69 -2.55
C GLY A 195 3.47 10.41 -1.35
N LEU A 196 2.23 10.84 -1.47
CA LEU A 196 1.51 11.53 -0.40
C LEU A 196 1.21 10.64 0.82
N LEU A 197 1.40 9.32 0.72
CA LEU A 197 1.26 8.41 1.86
C LEU A 197 2.52 8.31 2.72
N PHE A 198 3.68 8.82 2.29
CA PHE A 198 4.91 8.69 3.08
C PHE A 198 4.80 9.24 4.52
N PRO A 199 4.15 10.39 4.80
CA PRO A 199 3.91 10.82 6.18
C PRO A 199 3.21 9.74 7.03
N LEU A 200 2.18 9.09 6.48
CA LEU A 200 1.47 7.99 7.14
C LEU A 200 2.37 6.75 7.31
N VAL A 201 3.15 6.39 6.28
CA VAL A 201 4.08 5.26 6.33
C VAL A 201 5.12 5.47 7.42
N LEU A 202 5.78 6.61 7.43
CA LEU A 202 6.88 6.88 8.34
C LEU A 202 6.37 7.02 9.79
N ARG A 203 5.33 7.85 10.00
CA ARG A 203 4.84 8.21 11.34
C ARG A 203 3.82 7.21 11.89
N GLY A 204 2.91 6.72 11.06
CA GLY A 204 1.84 5.82 11.49
C GLY A 204 2.22 4.34 11.46
N ARG A 205 3.25 3.95 10.71
CA ARG A 205 3.63 2.53 10.57
C ARG A 205 5.02 2.24 11.09
N LEU A 206 6.06 2.78 10.43
CA LEU A 206 7.44 2.43 10.72
C LEU A 206 7.85 2.87 12.12
N LYS A 207 7.47 4.07 12.55
CA LYS A 207 7.67 4.56 13.93
C LYS A 207 7.01 3.67 15.00
N HIS A 208 5.92 2.97 14.65
CA HIS A 208 5.23 2.05 15.55
C HIS A 208 5.76 0.60 15.47
N GLY A 209 6.92 0.38 14.84
CA GLY A 209 7.51 -0.95 14.72
C GLY A 209 6.81 -1.86 13.72
N ARG A 210 6.08 -1.29 12.76
CA ARG A 210 5.28 -2.04 11.78
C ARG A 210 5.86 -1.83 10.37
N HIS A 211 5.53 -2.70 9.42
CA HIS A 211 5.97 -2.58 8.02
C HIS A 211 4.95 -1.80 7.16
N PHE A 212 5.34 -1.39 5.95
CA PHE A 212 4.38 -0.93 4.96
C PHE A 212 4.77 -1.38 3.56
N THR A 213 3.80 -1.85 2.77
CA THR A 213 4.06 -2.38 1.42
C THR A 213 3.37 -1.55 0.34
N PHE A 214 4.13 -1.07 -0.63
CA PHE A 214 3.60 -0.62 -1.91
C PHE A 214 3.67 -1.78 -2.89
N LYS A 215 2.52 -2.19 -3.44
CA LYS A 215 2.44 -3.19 -4.51
C LYS A 215 2.25 -2.47 -5.83
N SER A 216 3.06 -2.80 -6.82
CA SER A 216 2.90 -2.24 -8.17
C SER A 216 1.52 -2.61 -8.74
N SER A 217 0.88 -1.65 -9.38
CA SER A 217 -0.36 -1.86 -10.14
C SER A 217 -0.11 -2.23 -11.60
N VAL A 218 1.12 -2.11 -12.09
CA VAL A 218 1.49 -2.29 -13.50
C VAL A 218 2.18 -3.64 -13.72
N ASP A 219 2.93 -4.12 -12.73
CA ASP A 219 3.66 -5.38 -12.79
C ASP A 219 3.57 -6.16 -11.46
N CYS A 220 4.38 -7.21 -11.32
CA CYS A 220 4.43 -8.03 -10.11
C CYS A 220 5.39 -7.50 -9.04
N ALA A 221 5.90 -6.26 -9.16
CA ALA A 221 6.84 -5.71 -8.20
C ALA A 221 6.16 -5.31 -6.88
N ALA A 222 6.90 -5.44 -5.77
CA ALA A 222 6.48 -4.96 -4.46
C ALA A 222 7.67 -4.35 -3.72
N VAL A 223 7.41 -3.30 -2.95
CA VAL A 223 8.40 -2.66 -2.08
C VAL A 223 7.84 -2.61 -0.68
N THR A 224 8.50 -3.29 0.26
CA THR A 224 8.13 -3.27 1.67
C THR A 224 9.18 -2.52 2.47
N PHE A 225 8.75 -1.44 3.11
CA PHE A 225 9.52 -0.75 4.13
C PHE A 225 9.39 -1.48 5.45
N VAL A 226 10.52 -1.75 6.08
CA VAL A 226 10.60 -2.42 7.38
C VAL A 226 11.51 -1.64 8.32
N VAL A 227 11.34 -1.90 9.61
CA VAL A 227 12.23 -1.41 10.68
C VAL A 227 12.78 -2.61 11.45
N PRO A 228 13.88 -2.48 12.22
CA PRO A 228 14.54 -3.62 12.88
C PRO A 228 13.64 -4.48 13.78
N SER A 229 12.55 -3.93 14.32
CA SER A 229 11.59 -4.67 15.15
C SER A 229 10.64 -5.57 14.35
N VAL A 230 10.58 -5.45 13.03
CA VAL A 230 9.76 -6.30 12.16
C VAL A 230 10.41 -7.67 12.00
N ILE A 231 9.81 -8.69 12.58
CA ILE A 231 10.29 -10.08 12.51
C ILE A 231 9.94 -10.70 11.15
N GLY A 232 10.87 -11.50 10.61
CA GLY A 232 10.68 -12.22 9.35
C GLY A 232 11.03 -11.42 8.10
N ALA A 233 11.53 -10.19 8.26
CA ALA A 233 12.18 -9.46 7.18
C ALA A 233 13.48 -10.15 6.76
N PHE A 234 13.77 -10.13 5.46
CA PHE A 234 15.04 -10.62 4.93
C PHE A 234 16.06 -9.48 4.72
N ALA A 235 15.64 -8.21 4.74
CA ALA A 235 16.55 -7.08 4.89
C ALA A 235 17.08 -6.99 6.33
N SER A 236 18.35 -6.61 6.50
CA SER A 236 19.04 -6.51 7.80
C SER A 236 19.80 -5.19 7.92
N SER A 237 20.31 -4.87 9.12
CA SER A 237 21.15 -3.67 9.30
C SER A 237 22.47 -3.73 8.51
N GLU A 238 22.97 -4.93 8.18
CA GLU A 238 24.17 -5.10 7.34
C GLU A 238 23.82 -4.99 5.85
N HIS A 239 22.63 -5.46 5.47
CA HIS A 239 22.12 -5.44 4.10
C HIS A 239 20.70 -4.84 4.08
N PRO A 240 20.59 -3.50 4.12
CA PRO A 240 19.29 -2.83 4.29
C PRO A 240 18.42 -2.88 3.03
N TYR A 241 19.00 -3.15 1.87
CA TYR A 241 18.30 -3.30 0.60
C TYR A 241 18.43 -4.73 0.13
N ALA A 242 17.32 -5.45 0.12
CA ALA A 242 17.29 -6.86 -0.18
C ALA A 242 16.14 -7.17 -1.11
N VAL A 243 16.32 -8.12 -2.02
CA VAL A 243 15.30 -8.51 -3.00
C VAL A 243 15.16 -10.02 -3.05
N GLN A 244 13.92 -10.50 -3.14
CA GLN A 244 13.55 -11.88 -3.45
C GLN A 244 12.58 -11.87 -4.63
N GLY A 245 13.00 -12.38 -5.80
CA GLY A 245 12.24 -12.21 -7.05
C GLY A 245 11.97 -10.73 -7.37
N SER A 246 10.70 -10.35 -7.48
CA SER A 246 10.25 -8.96 -7.71
C SER A 246 9.93 -8.17 -6.43
N TRP A 247 10.19 -8.76 -5.26
CA TRP A 247 9.89 -8.17 -3.95
C TRP A 247 11.14 -7.56 -3.31
N LEU A 248 11.18 -6.23 -3.25
CA LEU A 248 12.19 -5.45 -2.57
C LEU A 248 11.78 -5.18 -1.11
N GLN A 249 12.71 -5.38 -0.18
CA GLN A 249 12.63 -4.89 1.19
C GLN A 249 13.66 -3.80 1.44
N VAL A 250 13.21 -2.72 2.08
CA VAL A 250 14.02 -1.57 2.47
C VAL A 250 13.94 -1.43 3.98
N LEU A 251 15.05 -1.69 4.68
CA LEU A 251 15.16 -1.50 6.11
C LEU A 251 15.56 -0.06 6.43
N LEU A 252 14.75 0.62 7.23
CA LEU A 252 15.06 1.94 7.77
C LEU A 252 15.48 1.80 9.24
N THR A 253 16.70 2.24 9.56
CA THR A 253 17.18 2.37 10.93
C THR A 253 16.48 3.54 11.63
N GLU A 254 16.53 3.60 12.96
CA GLU A 254 15.83 4.64 13.72
C GLU A 254 16.29 6.05 13.36
N ASP A 255 17.61 6.26 13.19
CA ASP A 255 18.19 7.53 12.77
C ASP A 255 17.75 7.92 11.35
N PHE A 256 17.74 6.97 10.42
CA PHE A 256 17.32 7.23 9.05
C PHE A 256 15.80 7.48 8.96
N LEU A 257 14.99 6.79 9.77
CA LEU A 257 13.56 7.04 9.86
C LEU A 257 13.27 8.48 10.32
N VAL A 258 14.02 9.00 11.30
CA VAL A 258 13.88 10.39 11.77
C VAL A 258 14.26 11.39 10.67
N GLU A 259 15.40 11.17 10.00
CA GLU A 259 15.85 12.00 8.87
C GLU A 259 14.81 12.03 7.74
N MET A 260 14.38 10.85 7.27
CA MET A 260 13.41 10.71 6.19
C MET A 260 12.06 11.33 6.55
N THR A 261 11.63 11.24 7.82
CA THR A 261 10.39 11.88 8.30
C THR A 261 10.48 13.40 8.21
N ALA A 262 11.62 13.99 8.59
CA ALA A 262 11.81 15.44 8.52
C ALA A 262 11.85 15.93 7.06
N ASP A 263 12.59 15.24 6.19
CA ASP A 263 12.72 15.63 4.78
C ASP A 263 11.39 15.55 4.01
N MET A 264 10.56 14.56 4.36
CA MET A 264 9.27 14.31 3.70
C MET A 264 8.08 14.97 4.40
N GLU A 265 8.30 15.77 5.45
CA GLU A 265 7.24 16.46 6.19
C GLU A 265 6.37 17.35 5.29
N ALA A 266 6.99 18.00 4.30
CA ALA A 266 6.30 18.84 3.32
C ALA A 266 5.21 18.10 2.53
N LEU A 267 5.27 16.77 2.40
CA LEU A 267 4.24 15.98 1.71
C LEU A 267 2.92 15.93 2.49
N SER A 268 2.91 16.33 3.75
CA SER A 268 1.67 16.51 4.53
C SER A 268 0.81 17.65 3.96
N CYS A 269 1.41 18.58 3.21
CA CYS A 269 0.72 19.63 2.48
C CYS A 269 0.96 19.42 0.98
N ALA A 270 -0.02 18.85 0.26
CA ALA A 270 0.09 18.56 -1.17
C ALA A 270 0.18 19.83 -2.05
N GLU A 271 -0.05 21.02 -1.49
CA GLU A 271 -0.11 22.27 -2.25
C GLU A 271 1.27 22.73 -2.73
N GLY A 272 1.37 23.01 -4.03
CA GLY A 272 2.56 23.62 -4.63
C GLY A 272 3.73 22.67 -4.92
N LEU A 273 3.54 21.36 -4.81
CA LEU A 273 4.58 20.38 -5.17
C LEU A 273 4.83 20.39 -6.69
N THR A 274 6.07 20.68 -7.09
CA THR A 274 6.50 20.60 -8.50
C THR A 274 7.09 19.22 -8.79
N LEU A 275 6.61 18.56 -9.85
CA LEU A 275 7.03 17.23 -10.26
C LEU A 275 7.92 17.27 -11.52
N PRO A 276 8.88 16.34 -11.68
CA PRO A 276 9.23 15.29 -10.73
C PRO A 276 9.96 15.85 -9.49
N LYS A 277 9.68 15.27 -8.33
CA LYS A 277 10.31 15.65 -7.05
C LYS A 277 11.16 14.50 -6.52
N THR A 278 12.47 14.70 -6.39
CA THR A 278 13.38 13.68 -5.87
C THR A 278 13.85 14.01 -4.45
N TYR A 279 13.75 13.02 -3.57
CA TYR A 279 14.37 12.95 -2.25
C TYR A 279 15.57 12.00 -2.34
N SER A 280 16.73 12.40 -1.81
CA SER A 280 17.97 11.64 -1.99
C SER A 280 18.82 11.66 -0.71
N TRP A 281 19.10 10.47 -0.20
CA TRP A 281 19.95 10.24 0.97
C TRP A 281 21.25 9.57 0.54
N ARG A 282 22.25 10.38 0.19
CA ARG A 282 23.52 9.91 -0.41
C ARG A 282 24.28 8.96 0.49
N GLU A 283 24.35 9.26 1.78
CA GLU A 283 25.03 8.40 2.76
C GLU A 283 24.33 7.06 2.95
N ARG A 284 23.03 7.02 2.68
CA ARG A 284 22.22 5.79 2.70
C ARG A 284 22.15 5.13 1.33
N LYS A 285 22.66 5.74 0.25
CA LYS A 285 22.54 5.24 -1.14
C LYS A 285 21.08 4.94 -1.55
N MET A 286 20.15 5.76 -1.07
CA MET A 286 18.72 5.64 -1.37
C MET A 286 18.15 6.93 -1.94
N SER A 287 17.25 6.81 -2.92
CA SER A 287 16.49 7.95 -3.43
C SER A 287 15.07 7.56 -3.80
N ILE A 288 14.15 8.54 -3.71
CA ILE A 288 12.74 8.40 -4.05
C ILE A 288 12.36 9.56 -4.96
N THR A 289 11.87 9.26 -6.16
CA THR A 289 11.31 10.25 -7.07
C THR A 289 9.81 10.12 -7.16
N LEU A 290 9.11 11.19 -6.86
CA LEU A 290 7.69 11.34 -7.11
C LEU A 290 7.51 11.82 -8.55
N VAL A 291 6.71 11.09 -9.32
CA VAL A 291 6.38 11.39 -10.72
C VAL A 291 4.89 11.71 -10.88
N PRO A 292 4.49 12.38 -11.97
CA PRO A 292 3.08 12.54 -12.32
C PRO A 292 2.36 11.18 -12.46
N GLU A 293 1.03 11.21 -12.45
CA GLU A 293 0.20 10.00 -12.56
C GLU A 293 0.50 9.19 -13.84
N GLU A 294 0.90 9.87 -14.93
CA GLU A 294 1.27 9.28 -16.21
C GLU A 294 2.80 9.09 -16.29
N LEU A 295 3.22 7.83 -16.44
CA LEU A 295 4.58 7.42 -16.82
C LEU A 295 4.64 7.19 -18.33
#